data_AF-A0A3R9E804-F1
#
_entry.id   AF-A0A3R9E804-F1
#
_cell.length_a   1.000
_cell.length_b   1.000
_cell.length_c   1.000
_cell.angle_alpha   90.00
_cell.angle_beta   90.00
_cell.angle_gamma   90.00
#
_symmetry.space_group_name_H-M   'P 1'
#
loop_
_entity.id
_entity.type
_entity.pdbx_description
1 polymer ?
#
loop_
_entity_poly.entity_id
_entity_poly.type
_entity_poly.pdbx_seq_one_letter_code
_entity_poly.pdbx_strand_id
1 'polypeptide(L)'
;MDNQQLLDEIERLKEQVAHLTFKQNLLYTNGNVERLIFEYDLTQVQFTQIMDLMDEYRKKIGQGEKVSHNEFEKQINDIVPGHSYHFAEGISFAFWQNNRWEEVFNALYRDMEKYKYIKRDTY
;
A
#
# COMPACT_ATOMS: atom_id res chain seq x y z
N MET A 1 -33.49 7.21 22.31
CA MET A 1 -32.42 7.18 21.28
C MET A 1 -33.12 7.52 19.97
N ASP A 2 -32.68 8.59 19.32
CA ASP A 2 -33.30 9.06 18.09
C ASP A 2 -33.06 8.05 16.95
N ASN A 3 -34.00 7.92 16.01
CA ASN A 3 -33.87 7.02 14.87
C ASN A 3 -32.64 7.38 14.02
N GLN A 4 -32.27 8.66 13.95
CA GLN A 4 -31.06 9.09 13.27
C GLN A 4 -29.79 8.57 13.96
N GLN A 5 -29.72 8.70 15.29
CA GLN A 5 -28.58 8.19 16.08
C GLN A 5 -28.41 6.67 15.94
N LEU A 6 -29.53 5.94 15.83
CA LEU A 6 -29.52 4.50 15.55
C LEU A 6 -28.95 4.16 14.17
N LEU A 7 -29.30 4.93 13.14
CA LEU A 7 -28.77 4.73 11.79
C LEU A 7 -27.27 5.03 11.73
N ASP A 8 -26.83 6.11 12.36
CA ASP A 8 -25.42 6.49 12.41
C ASP A 8 -24.59 5.40 13.14
N GLU A 9 -25.13 4.85 14.23
CA GLU A 9 -24.49 3.74 14.97
C GLU A 9 -24.41 2.47 14.14
N ILE A 10 -25.46 2.14 13.38
CA ILE A 10 -25.47 0.98 12.48
C ILE A 10 -24.39 1.12 11.40
N GLU A 11 -24.25 2.30 10.78
CA GLU A 11 -23.21 2.52 9.78
C GLU A 11 -21.80 2.43 10.40
N ARG A 12 -21.59 3.03 11.57
CA ARG A 12 -20.31 2.90 12.30
C ARG A 12 -19.96 1.44 12.59
N LEU A 13 -20.92 0.64 13.05
CA LEU A 13 -20.70 -0.78 13.33
C LEU A 13 -20.40 -1.58 12.06
N LYS A 14 -21.07 -1.28 10.94
CA LYS A 14 -20.77 -1.90 9.65
C LYS A 14 -19.34 -1.59 9.20
N GLU A 15 -18.91 -0.34 9.31
CA GLU A 15 -17.54 0.07 8.99
C GLU A 15 -16.52 -0.64 9.87
N GLN A 16 -16.78 -0.75 11.17
CA GLN A 16 -15.91 -1.49 12.09
C GLN A 16 -15.82 -2.98 11.74
N VAL A 17 -16.96 -3.63 11.45
CA VAL A 17 -16.99 -5.04 11.04
C VAL A 17 -16.24 -5.25 9.73
N ALA A 18 -16.40 -4.34 8.76
CA ALA A 18 -15.66 -4.40 7.50
C ALA A 18 -14.14 -4.27 7.72
N HIS A 19 -13.70 -3.32 8.56
CA HIS A 19 -12.28 -3.15 8.90
C HIS A 19 -11.69 -4.38 9.60
N LEU A 20 -12.43 -4.95 10.56
CA LEU A 20 -12.01 -6.17 11.26
C LEU A 20 -11.93 -7.38 10.32
N THR A 21 -12.90 -7.52 9.40
CA THR A 21 -12.89 -8.58 8.39
C THR A 21 -11.69 -8.42 7.45
N PHE A 22 -11.39 -7.19 7.01
CA PHE A 22 -10.20 -6.90 6.22
C PHE A 22 -8.92 -7.31 6.95
N LYS A 23 -8.75 -6.87 8.20
CA LYS A 23 -7.60 -7.25 9.04
C LYS A 23 -7.46 -8.76 9.23
N GLN A 24 -8.58 -9.46 9.46
CA GLN A 24 -8.58 -10.92 9.59
C GLN A 24 -8.06 -11.59 8.32
N ASN A 25 -8.47 -11.11 7.14
CA ASN A 25 -7.98 -11.62 5.87
C ASN A 25 -6.48 -11.38 5.69
N LEU A 26 -5.96 -10.21 6.08
CA LEU A 26 -4.52 -9.91 6.04
C LEU A 26 -3.70 -10.86 6.92
N LEU A 27 -4.19 -11.17 8.12
CA LEU A 27 -3.54 -12.13 9.02
C LEU A 27 -3.57 -13.56 8.49
N TYR A 28 -4.61 -13.92 7.74
CA TYR A 28 -4.73 -15.25 7.14
C TYR A 28 -3.75 -15.45 5.97
N THR A 29 -3.64 -14.46 5.08
CA THR A 29 -2.71 -14.54 3.93
C THR A 29 -1.25 -14.36 4.36
N ASN A 30 -0.99 -13.49 5.35
CA ASN A 30 0.30 -13.32 6.02
C ASN A 30 1.51 -13.13 5.08
N GLY A 31 1.30 -12.51 3.92
CA GLY A 31 2.40 -12.14 3.02
C GLY A 31 3.10 -10.87 3.46
N ASN A 32 4.23 -10.53 2.82
CA ASN A 32 5.02 -9.35 3.17
C ASN A 32 4.22 -8.05 3.04
N VAL A 33 3.42 -7.94 1.97
CA VAL A 33 2.52 -6.81 1.76
C VAL A 33 1.48 -6.77 2.87
N GLU A 34 0.77 -7.87 3.10
CA GLU A 34 -0.36 -7.91 4.03
C GLU A 34 0.08 -7.64 5.47
N ARG A 35 1.27 -8.11 5.85
CA ARG A 35 1.89 -7.78 7.13
C ARG A 35 2.16 -6.29 7.27
N LEU A 36 2.72 -5.65 6.24
CA LEU A 36 2.99 -4.22 6.26
C LEU A 36 1.69 -3.39 6.35
N ILE A 37 0.66 -3.77 5.58
CA ILE A 37 -0.67 -3.13 5.63
C ILE A 37 -1.28 -3.27 7.03
N PHE A 38 -1.14 -4.45 7.65
CA PHE A 38 -1.64 -4.70 9.00
C PHE A 38 -0.89 -3.90 10.07
N GLU A 39 0.44 -3.87 10.03
CA GLU A 39 1.29 -3.17 11.01
C GLU A 39 1.06 -1.66 10.99
N TYR A 40 0.74 -1.10 9.83
CA TYR A 40 0.45 0.33 9.66
C TYR A 40 -1.04 0.68 9.86
N ASP A 41 -1.89 -0.28 10.22
CA ASP A 41 -3.35 -0.11 10.44
C ASP A 41 -4.08 0.54 9.26
N LEU A 42 -3.76 0.11 8.04
CA LEU A 42 -4.42 0.64 6.85
C LEU A 42 -5.85 0.13 6.72
N THR A 43 -6.73 1.01 6.27
CA THR A 43 -8.07 0.62 5.82
C THR A 43 -8.02 -0.04 4.44
N GLN A 44 -9.06 -0.82 4.10
CA GLN A 44 -9.19 -1.40 2.76
C GLN A 44 -9.21 -0.33 1.65
N VAL A 45 -9.80 0.83 1.92
CA VAL A 45 -9.85 1.97 0.99
C VAL A 45 -8.45 2.48 0.71
N GLN A 46 -7.65 2.75 1.75
CA GLN A 46 -6.26 3.21 1.59
C GLN A 46 -5.41 2.17 0.85
N PHE A 47 -5.55 0.89 1.19
CA PHE A 47 -4.82 -0.16 0.48
C PHE A 47 -5.19 -0.21 -1.01
N THR A 48 -6.47 -0.03 -1.33
CA THR A 48 -6.94 0.03 -2.72
C THR A 48 -6.34 1.24 -3.45
N GLN A 49 -6.35 2.42 -2.82
CA GLN A 49 -5.76 3.63 -3.38
C GLN A 49 -4.25 3.47 -3.64
N ILE A 50 -3.53 2.78 -2.77
CA ILE A 50 -2.10 2.47 -2.99
C ILE A 50 -1.96 1.56 -4.22
N MET A 51 -2.79 0.53 -4.37
CA MET A 51 -2.74 -0.35 -5.55
C MET A 51 -3.03 0.42 -6.84
N ASP A 52 -4.04 1.30 -6.83
CA ASP A 52 -4.37 2.16 -7.97
C ASP A 52 -3.21 3.09 -8.33
N LEU A 53 -2.53 3.66 -7.33
CA LEU A 53 -1.34 4.47 -7.50
C LEU A 53 -0.19 3.68 -8.14
N MET A 54 0.03 2.43 -7.70
CA MET A 54 1.06 1.56 -8.30
C MET A 54 0.74 1.27 -9.79
N ASP A 55 -0.53 1.05 -10.13
CA ASP A 55 -0.97 0.88 -11.52
C ASP A 55 -0.82 2.15 -12.36
N GLU A 56 -1.00 3.33 -11.77
CA GLU A 56 -0.72 4.61 -12.42
C GLU A 56 0.78 4.73 -12.78
N TYR A 57 1.67 4.44 -11.83
CA TYR A 57 3.12 4.50 -12.06
C TYR A 57 3.57 3.48 -13.10
N ARG A 58 3.02 2.26 -13.08
CA ARG A 58 3.24 1.26 -14.13
C ARG A 58 2.92 1.83 -15.51
N LYS A 59 1.77 2.50 -15.66
CA LYS A 59 1.37 3.10 -16.94
C LYS A 59 2.34 4.20 -17.39
N LYS A 60 2.68 5.12 -16.49
CA LYS A 60 3.65 6.21 -16.75
C LYS A 60 5.00 5.66 -17.22
N ILE A 61 5.52 4.66 -16.52
CA ILE A 61 6.79 3.99 -16.87
C ILE A 61 6.66 3.29 -18.24
N GLY A 62 5.56 2.58 -18.48
CA GLY A 62 5.30 1.91 -19.77
C GLY A 62 5.19 2.89 -20.95
N GLN A 63 4.84 4.14 -20.70
CA GLN A 63 4.81 5.23 -21.68
C GLN A 63 6.16 5.94 -21.85
N GLY A 64 7.18 5.57 -21.07
CA GLY A 64 8.49 6.20 -21.08
C GLY A 64 8.55 7.53 -20.32
N GLU A 65 7.54 7.82 -19.49
CA GLU A 65 7.56 8.99 -18.63
C GLU A 65 8.59 8.84 -17.50
N LYS A 66 9.23 9.95 -17.12
CA LYS A 66 10.12 9.97 -15.97
C LYS A 66 9.30 10.00 -14.68
N VAL A 67 9.49 9.01 -13.84
CA VAL A 67 8.92 8.96 -12.48
C VAL A 67 9.97 9.37 -11.45
N SER A 68 9.52 9.83 -10.28
CA SER A 68 10.38 10.29 -9.19
C SER A 68 9.91 9.72 -7.87
N HIS A 69 10.83 9.19 -7.06
CA HIS A 69 10.51 8.66 -5.74
C HIS A 69 9.96 9.73 -4.79
N ASN A 70 10.42 10.99 -4.90
CA ASN A 70 9.91 12.09 -4.08
C ASN A 70 8.42 12.36 -4.32
N GLU A 71 7.96 12.27 -5.58
CA GLU A 71 6.55 12.47 -5.92
C GLU A 71 5.70 11.28 -5.46
N PHE A 72 6.23 10.07 -5.62
CA PHE A 72 5.58 8.85 -5.14
C PHE A 72 5.40 8.87 -3.62
N GLU A 73 6.44 9.23 -2.87
CA GLU A 73 6.40 9.35 -1.40
C GLU A 73 5.36 10.36 -0.94
N LYS A 74 5.25 11.50 -1.63
CA LYS A 74 4.24 12.50 -1.34
C LYS A 74 2.82 11.96 -1.56
N GLN A 75 2.57 11.32 -2.69
CA GLN A 75 1.26 10.75 -3.03
C GLN A 75 0.87 9.61 -2.09
N ILE A 76 1.83 8.79 -1.63
CA ILE A 76 1.60 7.81 -0.58
C ILE A 76 1.24 8.49 0.74
N ASN A 77 1.93 9.57 1.13
CA ASN A 77 1.59 10.31 2.35
C ASN A 77 0.21 11.00 2.26
N ASP A 78 -0.27 11.34 1.06
CA ASP A 78 -1.63 11.86 0.88
C ASP A 78 -2.70 10.76 1.11
N ILE A 79 -2.39 9.50 0.82
CA ILE A 79 -3.27 8.33 1.07
C ILE A 79 -3.17 7.87 2.53
N VAL A 80 -1.96 7.83 3.08
CA VAL A 80 -1.66 7.38 4.45
C VAL A 80 -0.89 8.48 5.17
N PRO A 81 -1.60 9.49 5.71
CA PRO A 81 -0.96 10.65 6.31
C PRO A 81 -0.27 10.31 7.63
N GLY A 82 0.85 10.99 7.90
CA GLY A 82 1.56 10.87 9.18
C GLY A 82 2.55 9.71 9.25
N HIS A 83 2.83 9.05 8.12
CA HIS A 83 3.84 8.00 8.04
C HIS A 83 5.11 8.50 7.37
N SER A 84 6.24 7.89 7.72
CA SER A 84 7.55 8.23 7.16
C SER A 84 7.66 7.82 5.68
N TYR A 85 8.54 8.47 4.92
CA TYR A 85 8.91 8.06 3.55
C TYR A 85 9.35 6.59 3.47
N HIS A 86 9.86 6.02 4.58
CA HIS A 86 10.16 4.60 4.70
C HIS A 86 8.96 3.69 4.43
N PHE A 87 7.73 4.16 4.67
CA PHE A 87 6.53 3.39 4.34
C PHE A 87 6.35 3.26 2.83
N ALA A 88 6.44 4.35 2.07
CA ALA A 88 6.32 4.34 0.61
C ALA A 88 7.36 3.42 -0.04
N GLU A 89 8.59 3.51 0.46
CA GLU A 89 9.66 2.59 0.05
C GLU A 89 9.34 1.14 0.43
N GLY A 90 8.98 0.89 1.69
CA GLY A 90 8.68 -0.45 2.20
C GLY A 90 7.53 -1.13 1.46
N ILE A 91 6.46 -0.40 1.15
CA ILE A 91 5.30 -0.96 0.45
C ILE A 91 5.64 -1.29 -1.01
N SER A 92 6.40 -0.43 -1.69
CA SER A 92 6.86 -0.71 -3.06
C SER A 92 7.81 -1.90 -3.11
N PHE A 93 8.70 -2.05 -2.10
CA PHE A 93 9.58 -3.21 -1.98
C PHE A 93 8.80 -4.49 -1.68
N ALA A 94 7.83 -4.45 -0.76
CA ALA A 94 6.98 -5.60 -0.44
C ALA A 94 6.19 -6.08 -1.67
N PHE A 95 5.66 -5.15 -2.49
CA PHE A 95 5.03 -5.52 -3.76
C PHE A 95 6.02 -6.18 -4.72
N TRP A 96 7.23 -5.63 -4.85
CA TRP A 96 8.28 -6.22 -5.69
C TRP A 96 8.67 -7.63 -5.23
N GLN A 97 8.75 -7.89 -3.92
CA GLN A 97 8.99 -9.23 -3.37
C GLN A 97 7.87 -10.21 -3.75
N ASN A 98 6.64 -9.73 -3.88
CA ASN A 98 5.46 -10.52 -4.25
C ASN A 98 5.22 -10.58 -5.77
N ASN A 99 6.22 -10.29 -6.61
CA ASN A 99 6.09 -10.26 -8.09
C ASN A 99 5.00 -9.31 -8.61
N ARG A 100 4.74 -8.21 -7.90
CA ARG A 100 3.79 -7.17 -8.29
C ARG A 100 4.50 -5.83 -8.50
N TRP A 101 4.18 -5.16 -9.60
CA TRP A 101 4.69 -3.82 -9.94
C TRP A 101 6.22 -3.70 -9.86
N GLU A 102 6.91 -4.71 -10.40
CA GLU A 102 8.36 -4.79 -10.32
C GLU A 102 9.04 -3.59 -10.98
N GLU A 103 8.48 -3.14 -12.11
CA GLU A 103 8.88 -1.96 -12.85
C GLU A 103 8.80 -0.67 -12.03
N VAL A 104 7.79 -0.55 -11.16
CA VAL A 104 7.61 0.63 -10.30
C VAL A 104 8.72 0.70 -9.27
N PHE A 105 8.95 -0.39 -8.53
CA PHE A 105 10.05 -0.44 -7.57
C PHE A 105 11.41 -0.26 -8.26
N ASN A 106 11.59 -0.89 -9.43
CA ASN A 106 12.83 -0.77 -10.19
C ASN A 106 13.11 0.66 -10.65
N ALA A 107 12.09 1.39 -11.11
CA ALA A 107 12.25 2.76 -11.55
C ALA A 107 12.45 3.76 -10.39
N LEU A 108 11.87 3.48 -9.21
CA LEU A 108 11.89 4.42 -8.09
C LEU A 108 13.07 4.20 -7.12
N TYR A 109 13.41 2.95 -6.82
CA TYR A 109 14.27 2.62 -5.67
C TYR A 109 15.44 1.68 -5.97
N ARG A 110 15.43 0.93 -7.07
CA ARG A 110 16.43 -0.14 -7.31
C ARG A 110 17.87 0.35 -7.43
N ASP A 111 18.07 1.57 -7.90
CA ASP A 111 19.40 2.17 -8.03
C ASP A 111 19.97 2.68 -6.70
N MET A 112 19.20 2.64 -5.61
CA MET A 112 19.70 2.99 -4.28
C MET A 112 20.67 1.92 -3.75
N GLU A 113 21.75 2.36 -3.09
CA GLU A 113 22.84 1.47 -2.65
C GLU A 113 22.36 0.29 -1.79
N LYS A 114 21.32 0.50 -0.97
CA LYS A 114 20.70 -0.54 -0.14
C LYS A 114 20.06 -1.70 -0.92
N TYR A 115 19.59 -1.46 -2.15
CA TYR A 115 18.89 -2.46 -2.97
C TYR A 115 19.76 -3.10 -4.06
N LYS A 116 20.95 -2.56 -4.27
CA LYS A 116 21.91 -2.97 -5.29
C LYS A 116 22.28 -4.45 -5.25
N TYR A 117 22.32 -5.03 -4.05
CA TYR A 117 22.71 -6.42 -3.81
C TYR A 117 21.55 -7.33 -3.41
N ILE A 118 20.34 -6.79 -3.30
CA ILE A 118 19.16 -7.58 -2.93
C ILE A 118 18.73 -8.40 -4.14
N LYS A 119 18.72 -9.72 -3.96
CA LYS A 119 18.16 -10.68 -4.90
C LYS A 119 16.78 -11.07 -4.42
N ARG A 120 15.86 -11.29 -5.36
CA ARG A 120 14.56 -11.84 -5.01
C ARG A 120 14.74 -13.32 -4.73
N ASP A 121 14.20 -13.80 -3.62
CA ASP A 121 14.15 -15.24 -3.35
C ASP A 121 13.18 -15.86 -4.36
N THR A 122 13.71 -16.65 -5.30
CA THR A 122 12.92 -17.53 -6.17
C THR A 122 12.65 -18.82 -5.40
N TYR A 123 11.42 -18.97 -4.90
CA TYR A 123 10.89 -20.25 -4.40
C TYR A 123 10.18 -21.00 -5.53
#